data_AF-A0A7X1NKT6-F1
#
_entry.id   AF-A0A7X1NKT6-F1
#
_cell.length_a   1.000
_cell.length_b   1.000
_cell.length_c   1.000
_cell.angle_alpha   90.00
_cell.angle_beta   90.00
_cell.angle_gamma   90.00
#
_symmetry.space_group_name_H-M   'P 1'
#
loop_
_entity.id
_entity.type
_entity.pdbx_description
1 polymer ?
#
loop_
_entity_poly.entity_id
_entity_poly.type
_entity_poly.pdbx_seq_one_letter_code
_entity_poly.pdbx_strand_id
1 'polypeptide(L)' 'MKVMIRRDRRGALTAYVPKKDLEEPIVSMARAQMWGGLITLANGWQLELPEMAADTALPITVEARRVTGEKD' A
#
# COMPACT_ATOMS: atom_id res chain seq x y z
N MET A 1 -4.57 8.74 4.29
CA MET A 1 -3.31 9.34 3.78
C MET A 1 -3.14 8.90 2.35
N LYS A 2 -2.74 9.80 1.46
CA LYS A 2 -2.52 9.46 0.06
C LYS A 2 -1.34 8.51 -0.08
N VAL A 3 -1.60 7.37 -0.73
CA VAL A 3 -0.60 6.37 -1.08
C VAL A 3 -0.82 5.98 -2.53
N MET A 4 0.23 6.03 -3.34
CA MET A 4 0.22 5.51 -4.69
C MET A 4 0.67 4.06 -4.68
N ILE A 5 -0.19 3.16 -5.12
CA ILE A 5 0.18 1.76 -5.36
C ILE A 5 0.59 1.63 -6.82
N ARG A 6 1.75 1.04 -7.08
CA ARG A 6 2.26 0.79 -8.42
C ARG A 6 2.86 -0.61 -8.53
N ARG A 7 2.94 -1.09 -9.77
CA ARG A 7 3.67 -2.32 -10.11
C ARG A 7 4.94 -1.92 -10.84
N ASP A 8 6.08 -2.44 -10.39
CA ASP A 8 7.36 -2.20 -11.03
C ASP A 8 7.53 -3.04 -12.31
N ARG A 9 8.66 -2.86 -13.00
CA ARG A 9 8.97 -3.60 -14.24
C ARG A 9 9.16 -5.11 -14.03
N ARG A 10 9.39 -5.55 -12.79
CA ARG A 10 9.58 -6.96 -12.41
C ARG A 10 8.27 -7.59 -11.91
N GLY A 11 7.18 -6.83 -11.88
CA GLY A 11 5.86 -7.28 -11.43
C GLY A 11 5.62 -7.12 -9.93
N ALA A 12 6.58 -6.59 -9.17
CA ALA A 12 6.44 -6.39 -7.73
C ALA A 12 5.58 -5.17 -7.43
N LEU A 13 4.77 -5.25 -6.37
CA LEU A 13 3.96 -4.13 -5.90
C LEU A 13 4.78 -3.24 -4.96
N THR A 14 4.68 -1.92 -5.15
CA THR A 14 5.29 -0.91 -4.29
C THR A 14 4.26 0.14 -3.89
N ALA A 15 4.46 0.72 -2.71
CA ALA A 15 3.66 1.82 -2.19
C ALA A 15 4.52 3.07 -2.03
N TYR A 16 4.11 4.16 -2.68
CA TYR A 16 4.70 5.48 -2.53
C TYR A 16 3.80 6.37 -1.68
N VAL A 17 4.35 6.97 -0.63
CA VAL A 17 3.68 7.89 0.29
C VAL A 17 4.24 9.30 0.05
N PRO A 18 3.59 10.15 -0.78
CA PRO A 18 4.15 11.42 -1.21
C PRO A 18 4.45 12.38 -0.06
N LYS A 19 3.59 12.41 0.97
CA LYS A 19 3.76 13.28 2.14
C LYS A 19 5.05 12.98 2.95
N LYS A 20 5.60 11.77 2.79
CA LYS A 20 6.78 11.31 3.52
C LYS A 20 7.98 11.08 2.61
N ASP A 21 7.80 11.31 1.30
CA ASP A 21 8.73 10.93 0.25
C ASP A 21 9.31 9.52 0.45
N LEU A 22 8.41 8.58 0.77
CA LEU A 22 8.75 7.21 1.13
C LEU A 22 8.21 6.27 0.06
N GLU A 23 9.06 5.46 -0.53
CA GLU A 23 8.66 4.36 -1.39
C GLU A 23 9.17 3.03 -0.86
N GLU A 24 8.27 2.08 -0.66
CA GLU A 24 8.63 0.78 -0.11
C GLU A 24 7.92 -0.37 -0.85
N PRO A 25 8.58 -1.53 -1.02
CA PRO A 25 7.95 -2.75 -1.50
C PRO A 25 6.85 -3.23 -0.55
N ILE A 26 5.77 -3.78 -1.12
CA ILE A 26 4.75 -4.48 -0.35
C ILE A 26 5.24 -5.92 -0.14
N VAL A 27 5.51 -6.30 1.11
CA VAL A 27 6.05 -7.61 1.48
C VAL A 27 5.00 -8.56 2.03
N SER A 28 3.82 -8.05 2.41
CA SER A 28 2.69 -8.87 2.84
C SER A 28 1.36 -8.21 2.56
N MET A 29 0.34 -9.02 2.28
CA MET A 29 -1.04 -8.60 2.03
C MET A 29 -1.98 -9.54 2.78
N ALA A 30 -2.88 -8.99 3.60
CA ALA A 30 -3.88 -9.78 4.33
C ALA A 30 -4.93 -10.40 3.41
N ARG A 31 -5.13 -9.84 2.21
CA ARG A 31 -6.03 -10.33 1.17
C ARG A 31 -5.26 -10.56 -0.12
N ALA A 32 -5.57 -11.63 -0.84
CA ALA A 32 -4.95 -11.93 -2.14
C ALA A 32 -5.12 -10.78 -3.16
N GLN A 33 -6.28 -10.13 -3.15
CA GLN A 33 -6.58 -8.97 -3.99
C GLN A 33 -6.05 -7.63 -3.45
N MET A 34 -5.38 -7.63 -2.29
CA MET A 34 -4.83 -6.46 -1.60
C MET A 34 -5.88 -5.46 -1.05
N TRP A 35 -6.86 -5.07 -1.88
CA TRP A 35 -7.90 -4.09 -1.59
C TRP A 35 -8.87 -4.53 -0.49
N GLY A 36 -9.32 -3.57 0.32
CA GLY A 36 -10.15 -3.80 1.52
C GLY A 36 -9.40 -4.59 2.61
N GLY A 37 -8.08 -4.49 2.64
CA GLY A 37 -7.23 -5.27 3.53
C GLY A 37 -5.98 -4.52 3.97
N LEU A 38 -5.25 -5.13 4.91
CA LEU A 38 -3.98 -4.64 5.43
C LEU A 38 -2.83 -5.06 4.53
N ILE A 39 -1.96 -4.12 4.18
CA ILE A 39 -0.67 -4.40 3.56
C ILE A 39 0.46 -4.08 4.53
N THR A 40 1.57 -4.81 4.43
CA THR A 40 2.81 -4.51 5.16
C THR A 40 3.90 -4.13 4.16
N LEU A 41 4.54 -3.00 4.41
CA LEU A 41 5.69 -2.51 3.65
C LEU A 41 6.99 -3.10 4.20
N ALA A 42 8.05 -3.14 3.39
CA ALA A 42 9.35 -3.69 3.79
C ALA A 42 9.96 -3.00 5.03
N ASN A 43 9.68 -1.71 5.22
CA ASN A 43 10.08 -0.96 6.42
C ASN A 43 9.20 -1.20 7.67
N GLY A 44 8.26 -2.16 7.61
CA GLY A 44 7.38 -2.53 8.73
C GLY A 44 6.10 -1.69 8.86
N TRP A 45 5.86 -0.71 7.98
CA TRP A 45 4.60 0.04 8.01
C TRP A 45 3.44 -0.85 7.60
N GLN A 46 2.34 -0.75 8.35
CA GLN A 46 1.09 -1.40 8.01
C GLN A 46 0.06 -0.37 7.56
N LEU A 47 -0.50 -0.57 6.37
CA LEU A 47 -1.46 0.31 5.74
C LEU A 47 -2.74 -0.45 5.39
N GLU A 48 -3.88 0.02 5.84
CA GLU A 48 -5.19 -0.45 5.45
C GLU A 48 -5.62 0.28 4.18
N LEU A 49 -5.89 -0.48 3.12
CA LEU A 49 -6.33 0.04 1.83
C LEU A 49 -7.86 0.04 1.72
N PRO A 50 -8.46 0.97 0.95
CA PRO A 50 -9.89 0.97 0.73
C PRO A 50 -10.32 -0.28 -0.06
N GLU A 51 -11.59 -0.62 0.06
CA GLU A 51 -12.19 -1.67 -0.76
C GLU A 51 -12.29 -1.20 -2.22
N MET A 52 -11.76 -2.01 -3.13
CA MET A 52 -11.74 -1.79 -4.58
C MET A 52 -11.75 -3.12 -5.31
N ALA A 53 -12.03 -3.09 -6.60
CA ALA A 53 -12.02 -4.28 -7.44
C ALA A 53 -10.59 -4.81 -7.65
N ALA A 54 -10.42 -6.13 -7.73
CA ALA A 54 -9.11 -6.77 -7.87
C ALA A 54 -8.37 -6.41 -9.18
N ASP A 55 -9.12 -6.02 -10.21
CA ASP A 55 -8.65 -5.62 -11.53
C ASP A 55 -8.40 -4.10 -11.66
N THR A 56 -8.47 -3.36 -10.55
CA THR A 56 -8.13 -1.93 -10.52
C THR A 56 -6.75 -1.69 -11.16
N ALA A 57 -6.72 -0.85 -12.20
CA ALA A 57 -5.51 -0.55 -12.95
C ALA A 57 -4.47 0.18 -12.08
N LEU A 58 -3.21 -0.19 -12.24
CA LEU A 58 -2.05 0.43 -11.58
C LEU A 58 -1.21 1.21 -12.61
N PRO A 59 -0.58 2.35 -12.23
CA PRO A 59 -0.53 2.92 -10.88
C PRO A 59 -1.81 3.68 -10.49
N ILE A 60 -2.17 3.66 -9.20
CA ILE A 60 -3.32 4.38 -8.65
C ILE A 60 -3.00 5.03 -7.31
N THR A 61 -3.55 6.21 -7.04
CA THR A 61 -3.48 6.87 -5.73
C THR A 61 -4.78 6.66 -4.96
N VAL A 62 -4.66 6.19 -3.72
CA VAL A 62 -5.78 5.92 -2.82
C VAL A 62 -5.56 6.57 -1.46
N GLU A 63 -6.64 6.71 -0.70
CA GLU A 63 -6.57 7.06 0.72
C GLU A 63 -6.41 5.78 1.54
N ALA A 64 -5.23 5.58 2.14
CA ALA A 64 -4.94 4.47 3.05
C ALA A 64 -4.87 4.95 4.51
N ARG A 65 -5.19 4.07 5.46
CA ARG A 65 -5.02 4.33 6.89
C ARG A 65 -3.77 3.60 7.40
N ARG A 66 -2.87 4.28 8.11
CA ARG A 66 -1.73 3.61 8.75
C ARG A 66 -2.17 3.02 10.09
N VAL A 67 -1.85 1.74 10.33
CA VAL A 67 -2.22 0.99 11.54
C VAL A 67 -1.10 0.96 12.57
N THR A 68 0.16 0.83 12.12
CA THR A 68 1.33 0.87 13.00
C THR A 68 2.04 2.22 12.91
N GLY A 69 1.66 3.14 13.79
CA GLY A 69 2.24 4.49 13.84
C GLY A 69 1.51 5.47 14.75
N GLU A 70 1.13 5.02 15.94
CA GLU A 70 0.90 5.87 17.11
C GLU A 70 1.32 5.05 18.33
N LYS A 71 2.63 4.88 18.49
CA LYS A 71 3.21 4.86 19.82
C LYS A 71 3.95 6.18 19.90
N ASP A 72 3.46 7.05 20.80
CA ASP A 72 4.12 8.26 21.29
C ASP A 72 5.65 8.22 21.26
#